data_AF-A0A831LUR2-F1
#
_entry.id   AF-A0A831LUR2-F1
#
_cell.length_a   1.000
_cell.length_b   1.000
_cell.length_c   1.000
_cell.angle_alpha   90.00
_cell.angle_beta   90.00
_cell.angle_gamma   90.00
#
_symmetry.space_group_name_H-M   'P 1'
#
loop_
_entity.id
_entity.type
_entity.pdbx_description
1 polymer ?
#
loop_
_entity_poly.entity_id
_entity_poly.type
_entity_poly.pdbx_seq_one_letter_code
_entity_poly.pdbx_strand_id
1 'polypeptide(L)' 'MKILDKLPYIIVAGFAWIVIVSSCANQGMPTGGPRDTIPPVLVGTHPAYKALNYDGNEVRLTFDEFIIPD' A
#
# COMPACT_ATOMS: atom_id res chain seq x y z
N MET A 1 37.04 -42.76 -19.54
CA MET A 1 36.15 -42.17 -20.57
C MET A 1 34.64 -42.26 -20.27
N LYS A 2 34.16 -43.15 -19.38
CA LYS A 2 32.72 -43.30 -19.09
C LYS A 2 32.04 -42.08 -18.42
N ILE A 3 32.82 -41.16 -17.86
CA ILE A 3 32.32 -39.94 -17.20
C ILE A 3 32.07 -38.80 -18.20
N LEU A 4 32.80 -38.78 -19.32
CA LEU A 4 32.66 -37.74 -20.34
C LEU A 4 31.34 -37.88 -21.11
N ASP A 5 30.91 -39.13 -21.33
CA ASP A 5 29.61 -39.45 -21.96
C ASP A 5 28.41 -39.10 -21.05
N LYS A 6 28.65 -38.93 -19.74
CA LYS A 6 27.63 -38.58 -18.74
C LYS A 6 27.58 -37.08 -18.42
N LEU A 7 28.56 -36.33 -18.90
CA LEU A 7 28.65 -34.88 -18.75
C LEU A 7 27.36 -34.11 -19.14
N PRO A 8 26.67 -34.42 -20.27
CA PRO A 8 25.44 -33.70 -20.60
C PRO A 8 24.32 -33.95 -19.57
N TYR A 9 24.22 -35.16 -19.02
CA TYR A 9 23.21 -35.48 -18.00
C TYR A 9 23.48 -34.78 -16.67
N ILE A 10 24.76 -34.61 -16.30
CA ILE A 10 25.15 -33.87 -15.08
C ILE A 10 24.83 -32.38 -15.23
N ILE A 11 25.08 -31.80 -16.41
CA ILE A 11 24.76 -30.39 -16.68
C ILE A 11 23.25 -30.16 -16.60
N VAL A 12 22.45 -31.03 -17.22
CA VAL A 12 20.98 -30.95 -17.17
C VAL A 12 20.46 -31.11 -15.74
N ALA A 13 20.99 -32.06 -14.97
CA ALA A 13 20.62 -32.26 -13.57
C ALA A 13 20.99 -31.04 -12.70
N GLY A 14 22.17 -30.45 -12.92
CA GLY A 14 22.61 -29.26 -12.21
C GLY A 14 21.72 -28.04 -12.50
N PHE A 15 21.36 -27.81 -13.77
CA PHE A 15 20.42 -26.75 -14.14
C PHE A 15 19.02 -26.98 -13.56
N ALA A 16 18.51 -28.21 -13.61
CA ALA A 16 17.21 -28.54 -13.03
C ALA A 16 17.18 -28.30 -11.51
N TRP A 17 18.26 -28.65 -10.81
CA TRP A 17 18.39 -28.40 -9.38
C TRP A 17 18.31 -26.91 -9.03
N ILE A 18 19.05 -26.07 -9.78
CA ILE A 18 19.06 -24.60 -9.58
C ILE A 18 17.65 -24.02 -9.73
N VAL A 19 16.89 -24.44 -10.75
CA VAL A 19 15.52 -23.96 -10.99
C VAL A 19 14.56 -24.36 -9.88
N ILE A 20 14.69 -25.57 -9.34
CA ILE A 20 13.80 -26.09 -8.28
C ILE A 20 14.04 -25.36 -6.95
N VAL A 21 15.30 -25.05 -6.62
CA VAL A 21 15.64 -24.42 -5.33
C VAL A 21 15.55 -22.90 -5.34
N SER A 22 15.46 -22.24 -6.50
CA SER A 22 15.42 -20.77 -6.61
C SER A 22 14.07 -20.12 -6.27
N SER A 23 13.06 -20.86 -5.80
CA SER A 23 11.69 -20.37 -5.56
C SER A 23 11.46 -19.72 -4.17
N CYS A 24 12.46 -19.07 -3.55
CA CYS A 24 12.35 -18.55 -2.18
C CYS A 24 11.97 -17.06 -2.06
N ALA A 25 10.91 -16.62 -2.73
CA ALA A 25 10.28 -15.32 -2.42
C ALA A 25 8.78 -15.53 -2.18
N ASN A 26 8.39 -15.69 -0.92
CA ASN A 26 6.98 -15.64 -0.53
C ASN A 26 6.51 -14.19 -0.59
N GLN A 27 5.57 -13.90 -1.49
CA GLN A 27 4.89 -12.61 -1.53
C GLN A 27 4.03 -12.48 -0.27
N GLY A 28 4.61 -11.90 0.78
CA GLY A 28 3.88 -11.52 1.98
C GLY A 28 2.97 -10.34 1.68
N MET A 29 1.81 -10.28 2.34
CA MET A 29 1.03 -9.05 2.35
C MET A 29 1.85 -7.96 3.06
N PRO A 30 1.97 -6.75 2.49
CA PRO A 30 2.54 -5.65 3.25
C PRO A 30 1.67 -5.44 4.49
N THR A 31 2.30 -5.28 5.65
CA THR A 31 1.57 -4.76 6.81
C THR A 31 1.02 -3.39 6.44
N GLY A 32 -0.25 -3.12 6.75
CA GLY A 32 -0.82 -1.80 6.57
C GLY A 32 -0.01 -0.74 7.34
N GLY A 33 -0.23 0.53 7.00
CA GLY A 33 0.34 1.63 7.76
C GLY A 33 -0.15 1.66 9.21
N PRO A 34 0.45 2.50 10.06
CA PRO A 34 -0.09 2.80 11.38
C PRO A 34 -1.57 3.22 11.27
N ARG A 35 -2.35 2.92 12.31
CA ARG A 35 -3.72 3.46 12.40
C ARG A 35 -3.64 4.98 12.38
N ASP A 36 -4.56 5.61 11.66
CA ASP A 36 -4.68 7.05 11.73
C ASP A 36 -5.11 7.46 13.15
N THR A 37 -4.45 8.48 13.67
CA THR A 37 -4.66 9.01 15.03
C THR A 37 -4.80 10.54 15.02
N ILE A 38 -4.56 11.18 13.88
CA ILE A 38 -4.58 12.63 13.78
C ILE A 38 -5.89 12.99 13.08
N PRO A 39 -6.79 13.74 13.74
CA PRO A 39 -8.02 14.15 13.10
C PRO A 39 -7.80 15.30 12.10
N PRO A 40 -8.71 15.44 11.12
CA PRO A 40 -8.73 16.57 10.18
C PRO A 40 -8.87 17.90 10.89
N VAL A 41 -8.22 18.94 10.38
CA VAL A 41 -8.22 20.29 10.93
C VAL A 41 -9.21 21.16 10.17
N LEU A 42 -10.10 21.84 10.90
CA LEU A 42 -11.00 22.84 10.32
C LEU A 42 -10.20 24.07 9.88
N VAL A 43 -10.08 24.28 8.57
CA VAL A 43 -9.33 25.40 7.97
C VAL A 43 -10.22 26.54 7.49
N GLY A 44 -11.52 26.33 7.37
CA GLY A 44 -12.45 27.37 6.91
C GLY A 44 -13.90 27.09 7.26
N THR A 45 -14.66 28.18 7.45
CA THR A 45 -16.11 28.12 7.64
C THR A 45 -16.79 29.16 6.78
N HIS A 46 -17.94 28.79 6.23
CA HIS A 46 -18.90 29.72 5.68
C HIS A 46 -20.28 29.42 6.29
N PRO A 47 -20.94 30.37 6.98
CA PRO A 47 -20.47 31.73 7.26
C PRO A 47 -19.22 31.77 8.16
N ALA A 48 -18.64 32.96 8.33
CA ALA A 48 -17.47 33.13 9.18
C ALA A 48 -17.72 32.61 10.60
N TYR A 49 -16.69 32.07 11.25
CA TYR A 49 -16.81 31.53 12.59
C TYR A 49 -17.38 32.58 13.55
N LYS A 50 -18.43 32.18 14.31
CA LYS A 50 -19.21 33.07 15.20
C LYS A 50 -20.01 34.18 14.49
N ALA A 51 -20.27 34.08 13.20
CA ALA A 51 -21.20 34.96 12.52
C ALA A 51 -22.60 34.84 13.17
N LEU A 52 -23.25 35.99 13.33
CA LEU A 52 -24.63 36.10 13.81
C LEU A 52 -25.53 36.56 12.66
N ASN A 53 -26.81 36.26 12.75
CA ASN A 53 -27.82 36.69 11.77
C ASN A 53 -27.50 36.29 10.32
N TYR A 54 -26.92 35.11 10.10
CA TYR A 54 -26.74 34.55 8.76
C TYR A 54 -28.11 34.15 8.18
N ASP A 55 -28.40 34.61 6.97
CA ASP A 55 -29.69 34.42 6.28
C ASP A 55 -29.64 33.42 5.11
N GLY A 56 -28.47 32.81 4.87
CA GLY A 56 -28.30 31.78 3.86
C GLY A 56 -28.86 30.42 4.27
N ASN A 57 -28.91 29.50 3.30
CA ASN A 57 -29.49 28.16 3.45
C ASN A 57 -28.45 27.03 3.51
N GLU A 58 -27.16 27.33 3.38
CA GLU A 58 -26.06 26.35 3.44
C GLU A 58 -25.03 26.80 4.48
N VAL A 59 -24.49 25.83 5.23
CA VAL A 59 -23.29 26.02 6.04
C VAL A 59 -22.21 25.11 5.47
N ARG A 60 -21.04 25.68 5.18
CA ARG A 60 -19.89 24.96 4.63
C ARG A 60 -18.74 24.97 5.63
N LEU A 61 -18.23 23.78 5.92
CA LEU A 61 -17.01 23.56 6.68
C LEU A 61 -15.95 23.03 5.72
N THR A 62 -14.73 23.57 5.80
CA THR A 62 -13.61 23.16 4.97
C THR A 62 -12.50 22.63 5.88
N PHE A 63 -12.03 21.44 5.57
CA PHE A 63 -10.95 20.76 6.28
C PHE A 63 -9.69 20.70 5.41
N ASP A 64 -8.54 20.49 6.03
CA ASP A 64 -7.25 20.31 5.34
C ASP A 64 -7.12 18.96 4.63
N GLU A 65 -8.02 18.02 4.90
CA GLU A 65 -8.11 16.74 4.23
C GLU A 65 -9.55 16.31 3.93
N PHE A 66 -9.69 15.24 3.15
CA PHE A 66 -10.99 14.69 2.75
C PHE A 66 -11.60 13.84 3.87
N ILE A 67 -12.85 14.14 4.24
CA ILE A 67 -13.60 13.37 5.24
C ILE A 67 -14.22 12.15 4.57
N ILE A 68 -13.82 10.95 5.01
CA ILE A 68 -14.47 9.70 4.63
C ILE A 68 -15.41 9.31 5.79
N PRO A 69 -16.74 9.21 5.57
CA PRO A 69 -17.66 8.71 6.58
C PRO A 69 -17.54 7.17 6.70
N ASP A 70 -17.42 6.68 7.92
CA ASP A 70 -17.50 5.26 8.27
C ASP A 70 -18.95 4.73 8.27
#